data_AF-A0AAU7CH01-F1
#
_entry.id   AF-A0AAU7CH01-F1
#
_cell.length_a   1.000
_cell.length_b   1.000
_cell.length_c   1.000
_cell.angle_alpha   90.00
_cell.angle_beta   90.00
_cell.angle_gamma   90.00
#
_symmetry.space_group_name_H-M   'P 1'
#
loop_
_entity.id
_entity.type
_entity.pdbx_description
1 polymer ?
#
loop_
_entity_poly.entity_id
_entity_poly.type
_entity_poly.pdbx_seq_one_letter_code
_entity_poly.pdbx_strand_id
1 'polypeptide(L)'
;MAAYFASFTVSAFLTGCGETNPQPPAQPSNPAAVSEVNAAVSADPDDLPIKEADVKRPADFPAALTRIKGYRDTIRDEIAAGRPTKAHRALDELDIVLNWLPEVARDSSVPKEQWETVNTTAQQIRELFNKVHTKIDAKQNPDYSSVSKAIDQSIKQLDEVAGTVPATKG
;
A
#
# COMPACT_ATOMS: atom_id res chain seq x y z
N MET A 1 -55.83 -7.11 -11.45
CA MET A 1 -56.04 -6.19 -10.31
C MET A 1 -54.79 -5.32 -10.22
N ALA A 2 -54.75 -4.07 -10.68
CA ALA A 2 -55.47 -2.87 -10.21
C ALA A 2 -55.29 -2.68 -8.68
N ALA A 3 -54.83 -1.56 -8.11
CA ALA A 3 -54.51 -0.23 -8.63
C ALA A 3 -53.64 0.57 -7.63
N TYR A 4 -53.06 1.66 -8.16
CA TYR A 4 -52.68 2.98 -7.59
C TYR A 4 -52.90 3.29 -6.09
N PHE A 5 -51.99 4.09 -5.50
CA PHE A 5 -52.26 5.51 -5.18
C PHE A 5 -50.96 6.29 -4.90
N ALA A 6 -50.93 7.51 -5.44
CA ALA A 6 -49.90 8.52 -5.27
C ALA A 6 -50.16 9.38 -4.01
N SER A 7 -49.14 10.08 -3.52
CA SER A 7 -49.32 11.40 -2.91
C SER A 7 -48.03 12.21 -3.00
N PHE A 8 -48.14 13.32 -3.74
CA PHE A 8 -47.25 14.47 -3.70
C PHE A 8 -47.73 15.40 -2.59
N THR A 9 -46.80 15.97 -1.82
CA THR A 9 -47.04 17.25 -1.14
C THR A 9 -45.81 18.14 -1.34
N VAL A 10 -46.01 19.21 -2.12
CA VAL A 10 -45.17 20.41 -2.16
C VAL A 10 -45.77 21.40 -1.17
N SER A 11 -44.94 22.05 -0.35
CA SER A 11 -45.22 23.39 0.17
C SER A 11 -43.91 24.07 0.56
N ALA A 12 -43.61 25.14 -0.17
CA ALA A 12 -42.60 26.13 0.16
C ALA A 12 -43.13 27.07 1.24
N PHE A 13 -42.25 27.48 2.16
CA PHE A 13 -42.43 28.70 2.95
C PHE A 13 -41.15 29.54 2.88
N LEU A 14 -41.34 30.77 2.40
CA LEU A 14 -40.42 31.89 2.48
C LEU A 14 -40.45 32.47 3.89
N THR A 15 -39.29 32.65 4.51
CA THR A 15 -39.07 33.70 5.51
C THR A 15 -37.59 34.03 5.58
N GLY A 16 -37.22 35.13 4.94
CA GLY A 16 -36.02 35.87 5.28
C GLY A 16 -36.31 36.80 6.45
N CYS A 17 -35.39 36.82 7.41
CA CYS A 17 -35.09 37.96 8.27
C CYS A 17 -33.58 37.94 8.45
N GLY A 18 -32.91 38.96 7.89
CA GLY A 18 -31.49 39.20 8.11
C GLY A 18 -31.29 39.68 9.54
N GLU A 19 -30.37 39.04 10.24
CA GLU A 19 -29.97 39.44 11.58
C GLU A 19 -28.60 40.11 11.55
N THR A 20 -28.51 41.14 12.37
CA THR A 20 -27.57 42.27 12.35
C THR A 20 -26.13 41.91 12.66
N ASN A 21 -25.24 42.55 11.90
CA ASN A 21 -23.80 42.66 12.07
C ASN A 21 -23.39 43.22 13.45
N PRO A 22 -22.55 42.53 14.24
CA PRO A 22 -21.72 43.17 15.25
C PRO A 22 -20.35 43.53 14.66
N GLN A 23 -20.13 44.83 14.48
CA GLN A 23 -18.81 45.40 14.19
C GLN A 23 -17.86 45.21 15.39
N PRO A 24 -16.68 44.60 15.22
CA PRO A 24 -15.64 44.62 16.25
C PRO A 24 -14.98 46.02 16.31
N PRO A 25 -14.61 46.52 17.50
CA PRO A 25 -13.93 47.80 17.64
C PRO A 25 -12.51 47.76 17.05
N ALA A 26 -12.06 48.92 16.59
CA ALA A 26 -10.75 49.17 16.02
C ALA A 26 -9.58 48.79 16.95
N GLN A 27 -8.49 48.33 16.32
CA GLN A 27 -7.16 48.02 16.86
C GLN A 27 -6.62 49.04 17.88
N PRO A 28 -5.77 48.55 18.79
CA PRO A 28 -4.47 49.15 19.02
C PRO A 28 -3.33 48.19 18.64
N SER A 29 -2.47 48.71 17.76
CA SER A 29 -1.02 48.55 17.66
C SER A 29 -0.34 47.26 18.16
N ASN A 30 0.26 46.55 17.20
CA ASN A 30 1.34 45.56 17.34
C ASN A 30 2.43 46.05 18.34
N PRO A 31 3.13 45.18 19.10
CA PRO A 31 4.19 44.39 18.48
C PRO A 31 4.35 42.98 19.05
N ALA A 32 4.34 41.97 18.19
CA ALA A 32 5.42 40.99 18.12
C ALA A 32 5.09 40.02 17.00
N ALA A 33 5.98 39.97 16.01
CA ALA A 33 6.05 38.89 15.07
C ALA A 33 6.16 37.57 15.85
N VAL A 34 5.05 36.85 15.97
CA VAL A 34 5.11 35.40 16.08
C VAL A 34 5.62 34.95 14.73
N SER A 35 6.94 34.80 14.67
CA SER A 35 7.59 34.13 13.57
C SER A 35 6.84 32.82 13.38
N GLU A 36 6.19 32.68 12.23
CA GLU A 36 5.85 31.38 11.69
C GLU A 36 7.12 30.54 11.77
N VAL A 37 7.22 29.71 12.78
CA VAL A 37 8.03 28.51 12.66
C VAL A 37 7.17 27.58 11.82
N ASN A 38 7.08 27.90 10.52
CA ASN A 38 6.94 26.89 9.48
C ASN A 38 8.23 26.06 9.55
N ALA A 39 8.33 25.23 10.60
CA ALA A 39 9.22 24.11 10.60
C ALA A 39 8.69 23.26 9.45
N ALA A 40 9.35 23.35 8.30
CA ALA A 40 9.15 22.43 7.22
C ALA A 40 9.26 21.03 7.85
N VAL A 41 8.12 20.38 8.03
CA VAL A 41 8.07 18.97 8.45
C VAL A 41 8.85 18.27 7.36
N SER A 42 10.05 17.79 7.69
CA SER A 42 10.83 16.99 6.75
C SER A 42 9.95 15.82 6.36
N ALA A 43 9.68 15.66 5.07
CA ALA A 43 8.97 14.49 4.57
C ALA A 43 9.65 13.23 5.11
N ASP A 44 8.86 12.27 5.61
CA ASP A 44 9.39 10.98 6.03
C ASP A 44 10.13 10.38 4.83
N PRO A 45 11.41 9.97 4.95
CA PRO A 45 12.13 9.36 3.84
C PRO A 45 11.42 8.13 3.27
N ASP A 46 10.57 7.46 4.06
CA ASP A 46 9.78 6.30 3.64
C ASP A 46 8.56 6.68 2.77
N ASP A 47 8.15 7.96 2.74
CA ASP A 47 7.06 8.48 1.91
C ASP A 47 7.54 8.96 0.53
N LEU A 48 8.86 8.92 0.27
CA LEU A 48 9.41 9.30 -1.02
C LEU A 48 9.10 8.22 -2.07
N PRO A 49 8.55 8.60 -3.25
CA PRO A 49 8.31 7.65 -4.33
C PRO A 49 9.60 6.90 -4.71
N ILE A 50 9.54 5.58 -4.72
CA ILE A 50 10.63 4.72 -5.18
C ILE A 50 10.48 4.40 -6.66
N LYS A 51 11.61 4.20 -7.36
CA LYS A 51 11.67 3.70 -8.73
C LYS A 51 12.37 2.35 -8.75
N GLU A 52 12.18 1.59 -9.84
CA GLU A 52 12.87 0.32 -10.05
C GLU A 52 14.41 0.42 -9.86
N ALA A 53 15.02 1.54 -10.25
CA ALA A 53 16.46 1.77 -10.11
C ALA A 53 16.96 1.86 -8.66
N ASP A 54 16.07 2.13 -7.70
CA ASP A 54 16.42 2.23 -6.27
C ASP A 54 16.44 0.86 -5.60
N VAL A 55 15.91 -0.17 -6.26
CA VAL A 55 15.86 -1.55 -5.75
C VAL A 55 16.89 -2.40 -6.49
N LYS A 56 17.77 -3.08 -5.76
CA LYS A 56 18.67 -4.05 -6.39
C LYS A 56 17.90 -5.27 -6.91
N ARG A 57 17.93 -5.55 -8.22
CA ARG A 57 17.36 -6.78 -8.79
C ARG A 57 18.00 -8.02 -8.14
N PRO A 58 17.21 -9.02 -7.70
CA PRO A 58 17.74 -10.28 -7.20
C PRO A 58 18.58 -10.99 -8.26
N ALA A 59 19.63 -11.69 -7.81
CA ALA A 59 20.55 -12.39 -8.71
C ALA A 59 19.91 -13.64 -9.35
N ASP A 60 19.08 -14.35 -8.58
CA ASP A 60 18.41 -15.58 -8.96
C ASP A 60 17.08 -15.74 -8.21
N PHE A 61 16.34 -16.80 -8.56
CA PHE A 61 15.02 -17.10 -8.00
C PHE A 61 15.06 -17.38 -6.49
N PRO A 62 16.02 -18.17 -5.94
CA PRO A 62 16.18 -18.32 -4.49
C PRO A 62 16.45 -17.00 -3.75
N ALA A 63 17.28 -16.11 -4.32
CA ALA A 63 17.54 -14.79 -3.73
C ALA A 63 16.30 -13.90 -3.76
N ALA A 64 15.52 -13.95 -4.85
CA ALA A 64 14.25 -13.24 -4.94
C ALA A 64 13.27 -13.72 -3.85
N LEU A 65 13.14 -15.04 -3.67
CA LEU A 65 12.26 -15.62 -2.66
C LEU A 65 12.69 -15.27 -1.23
N THR A 66 14.00 -15.28 -0.96
CA THR A 66 14.53 -14.82 0.33
C THR A 66 14.14 -13.37 0.61
N ARG A 67 14.23 -12.50 -0.42
CA ARG A 67 13.87 -11.09 -0.29
C ARG A 67 12.36 -10.88 -0.10
N ILE A 68 11.52 -11.62 -0.84
CA ILE A 68 10.05 -11.59 -0.67
C ILE A 68 9.66 -11.97 0.76
N LYS A 69 10.26 -13.01 1.34
CA LYS A 69 10.03 -13.41 2.74
C LYS A 69 10.46 -12.31 3.72
N GLY A 70 11.62 -11.70 3.49
CA GLY A 70 12.10 -10.57 4.29
C GLY A 70 11.16 -9.38 4.28
N TYR A 71 10.61 -9.02 3.11
CA TYR A 71 9.58 -7.97 3.03
C TYR A 71 8.29 -8.38 3.73
N ARG A 72 7.81 -9.62 3.55
CA ARG A 72 6.63 -10.13 4.28
C ARG A 72 6.80 -9.96 5.80
N ASP A 73 7.96 -10.36 6.33
CA ASP A 73 8.25 -10.23 7.76
C ASP A 73 8.34 -8.76 8.20
N THR A 74 9.02 -7.92 7.42
CA THR A 74 9.12 -6.48 7.69
C THR A 74 7.74 -5.82 7.71
N ILE A 75 6.90 -6.06 6.70
CA ILE A 75 5.55 -5.49 6.61
C ILE A 75 4.70 -5.91 7.80
N ARG A 76 4.73 -7.20 8.18
CA ARG A 76 4.03 -7.70 9.37
C ARG A 76 4.48 -6.97 10.63
N ASP A 77 5.79 -6.87 10.84
CA ASP A 77 6.36 -6.36 12.09
C ASP A 77 6.20 -4.83 12.21
N GLU A 78 6.33 -4.10 11.11
CA GLU A 78 6.14 -2.65 11.06
C GLU A 78 4.66 -2.27 11.27
N ILE A 79 3.72 -3.03 10.69
CA ILE A 79 2.28 -2.84 10.95
C ILE A 79 1.96 -3.14 12.42
N ALA A 80 2.46 -4.26 12.96
CA ALA A 80 2.24 -4.63 14.36
C ALA A 80 2.83 -3.59 15.34
N ALA A 81 3.91 -2.91 14.95
CA ALA A 81 4.55 -1.88 15.75
C ALA A 81 3.97 -0.46 15.53
N GLY A 82 2.90 -0.32 14.73
CA GLY A 82 2.26 0.96 14.46
C GLY A 82 3.11 1.93 13.62
N ARG A 83 3.98 1.40 12.75
CA ARG A 83 4.86 2.16 11.85
C ARG A 83 4.47 1.94 10.38
N PRO A 84 3.29 2.43 9.95
CA PRO A 84 2.77 2.17 8.61
C PRO A 84 3.62 2.78 7.48
N THR A 85 4.37 3.87 7.70
CA THR A 85 5.25 4.46 6.67
C THR A 85 6.40 3.51 6.31
N LYS A 86 7.03 2.89 7.31
CA LYS A 86 8.03 1.82 7.09
C LYS A 86 7.46 0.60 6.39
N ALA A 87 6.23 0.21 6.73
CA ALA A 87 5.54 -0.87 6.03
C ALA A 87 5.25 -0.50 4.57
N HIS A 88 4.84 0.74 4.29
CA HIS A 88 4.61 1.28 2.96
C HIS A 88 5.89 1.21 2.10
N ARG A 89 7.02 1.65 2.64
CA ARG A 89 8.32 1.53 1.93
C ARG A 89 8.65 0.08 1.56
N ALA A 90 8.44 -0.86 2.48
CA ALA A 90 8.68 -2.28 2.23
C ALA A 90 7.71 -2.87 1.18
N LEU A 91 6.46 -2.39 1.14
CA LEU A 91 5.47 -2.78 0.14
C LEU A 91 5.86 -2.30 -1.27
N ASP A 92 6.34 -1.07 -1.41
CA ASP A 92 6.76 -0.53 -2.71
C ASP A 92 7.96 -1.31 -3.27
N GLU A 93 8.95 -1.61 -2.43
CA GLU A 93 10.10 -2.42 -2.84
C GLU A 93 9.72 -3.87 -3.18
N LEU A 94 8.75 -4.43 -2.45
CA LEU A 94 8.21 -5.75 -2.71
C LEU A 94 7.52 -5.82 -4.08
N ASP A 95 6.71 -4.81 -4.43
CA ASP A 95 6.01 -4.76 -5.73
C ASP A 95 7.00 -4.85 -6.89
N ILE A 96 8.10 -4.10 -6.81
CA ILE A 96 9.18 -4.11 -7.81
C ILE A 96 9.80 -5.51 -7.91
N VAL A 97 10.11 -6.16 -6.77
CA VAL A 97 10.70 -7.51 -6.78
C VAL A 97 9.73 -8.54 -7.37
N LEU A 98 8.44 -8.45 -7.06
CA LEU A 98 7.41 -9.35 -7.61
C LEU A 98 7.21 -9.14 -9.12
N ASN A 99 7.35 -7.90 -9.61
CA ASN A 99 7.31 -7.59 -11.04
C ASN A 99 8.47 -8.25 -11.81
N TRP A 100 9.65 -8.34 -11.22
CA TRP A 100 10.80 -9.04 -11.83
C TRP A 100 10.73 -10.56 -11.72
N LEU A 101 9.93 -11.12 -10.81
CA LEU A 101 9.98 -12.54 -10.45
C LEU A 101 9.81 -13.51 -11.64
N PRO A 102 8.89 -13.29 -12.61
CA PRO A 102 8.77 -14.16 -13.79
C PRO A 102 10.05 -14.21 -14.63
N GLU A 103 10.71 -13.05 -14.82
CA GLU A 103 11.95 -12.98 -15.57
C GLU A 103 13.11 -13.62 -14.81
N VAL A 104 13.22 -13.33 -13.51
CA VAL A 104 14.23 -13.94 -12.64
C VAL A 104 14.08 -15.46 -12.62
N ALA A 105 12.86 -16.01 -12.60
CA ALA A 105 12.60 -17.45 -12.68
C ALA A 105 13.13 -18.05 -13.99
N ARG A 106 12.81 -17.42 -15.14
CA ARG A 106 13.32 -17.83 -16.45
C ARG A 106 14.85 -17.86 -16.46
N ASP A 107 15.48 -16.79 -15.98
CA ASP A 107 16.94 -16.64 -15.99
C ASP A 107 17.62 -17.62 -15.02
N SER A 108 16.90 -18.08 -13.98
CA SER A 108 17.37 -19.01 -12.95
C SER A 108 17.15 -20.49 -13.28
N SER A 109 16.82 -20.81 -14.54
CA SER A 109 16.54 -22.20 -14.97
C SER A 109 15.38 -22.88 -14.22
N VAL A 110 14.40 -22.11 -13.74
CA VAL A 110 13.12 -22.67 -13.29
C VAL A 110 12.48 -23.43 -14.47
N PRO A 111 12.02 -24.69 -14.27
CA PRO A 111 11.37 -25.45 -15.34
C PRO A 111 10.22 -24.67 -15.97
N LYS A 112 10.08 -24.75 -17.30
CA LYS A 112 9.07 -23.97 -18.04
C LYS A 112 7.64 -24.28 -17.58
N GLU A 113 7.42 -25.52 -17.16
CA GLU A 113 6.14 -26.01 -16.62
C GLU A 113 5.72 -25.25 -15.35
N GLN A 114 6.67 -24.61 -14.65
CA GLN A 114 6.43 -23.82 -13.43
C GLN A 114 6.28 -22.32 -13.69
N TRP A 115 6.52 -21.82 -14.91
CA TRP A 115 6.53 -20.38 -15.19
C TRP A 115 5.16 -19.73 -14.95
N GLU A 116 4.08 -20.41 -15.31
CA GLU A 116 2.73 -19.92 -15.06
C GLU A 116 2.43 -19.86 -13.56
N THR A 117 2.87 -20.87 -12.80
CA THR A 117 2.77 -20.87 -11.34
C THR A 117 3.53 -19.68 -10.74
N VAL A 118 4.77 -19.42 -11.17
CA VAL A 118 5.52 -18.25 -10.71
C VAL A 118 4.78 -16.96 -11.02
N ASN A 119 4.31 -16.78 -12.25
CA ASN A 119 3.64 -15.54 -12.67
C ASN A 119 2.35 -15.31 -11.88
N THR A 120 1.48 -16.31 -11.81
CA THR A 120 0.18 -16.20 -11.12
C THR A 120 0.34 -16.04 -9.61
N THR A 121 1.26 -16.79 -8.99
CA THR A 121 1.56 -16.64 -7.57
C THR A 121 2.18 -15.27 -7.25
N ALA A 122 3.05 -14.72 -8.13
CA ALA A 122 3.57 -13.36 -7.95
C ALA A 122 2.44 -12.32 -7.95
N GLN A 123 1.53 -12.37 -8.93
CA GLN A 123 0.38 -11.46 -8.98
C GLN A 123 -0.54 -11.61 -7.77
N GLN A 124 -0.79 -12.85 -7.33
CA GLN A 124 -1.60 -13.10 -6.13
C GLN A 124 -0.97 -12.47 -4.87
N ILE A 125 0.35 -12.57 -4.71
CA ILE A 125 1.05 -11.92 -3.60
C ILE A 125 0.90 -10.39 -3.70
N ARG A 126 1.09 -9.81 -4.89
CA ARG A 126 0.90 -8.37 -5.12
C ARG A 126 -0.51 -7.91 -4.75
N GLU A 127 -1.53 -8.62 -5.21
CA GLU A 127 -2.93 -8.29 -4.91
C GLU A 127 -3.24 -8.34 -3.40
N LEU A 128 -2.70 -9.32 -2.69
CA LEU A 128 -2.86 -9.44 -1.24
C LEU A 128 -2.20 -8.28 -0.50
N PHE A 129 -0.97 -7.92 -0.88
CA PHE A 129 -0.26 -6.80 -0.28
C PHE A 129 -0.83 -5.44 -0.70
N ASN A 130 -1.41 -5.32 -1.89
CA ASN A 130 -2.11 -4.10 -2.33
C ASN A 130 -3.32 -3.77 -1.44
N LYS A 131 -3.99 -4.78 -0.86
CA LYS A 131 -5.05 -4.54 0.13
C LYS A 131 -4.53 -3.86 1.40
N VAL A 132 -3.28 -4.13 1.78
CA VAL A 132 -2.60 -3.50 2.92
C VAL A 132 -2.10 -2.11 2.52
N HIS A 133 -1.42 -2.03 1.37
CA HIS A 133 -0.85 -0.81 0.80
C HIS A 133 -1.90 0.30 0.63
N THR A 134 -3.02 -0.01 -0.03
CA THR A 134 -4.13 0.95 -0.24
C THR A 134 -4.75 1.48 1.06
N LYS A 135 -4.67 0.73 2.17
CA LYS A 135 -5.12 1.23 3.48
C LYS A 135 -4.15 2.24 4.06
N ILE A 136 -2.85 2.01 3.90
CA ILE A 136 -1.82 2.94 4.33
C ILE A 136 -1.92 4.24 3.50
N ASP A 137 -2.06 4.14 2.18
CA ASP A 137 -2.29 5.30 1.29
C ASP A 137 -3.49 6.14 1.70
N ALA A 138 -4.58 5.46 2.05
CA ALA A 138 -5.80 6.09 2.52
C ALA A 138 -5.70 6.63 3.96
N LYS A 139 -4.52 6.55 4.61
CA LYS A 139 -4.27 6.91 6.01
C LYS A 139 -5.21 6.18 6.98
N GLN A 140 -5.59 4.96 6.63
CA GLN A 140 -6.40 4.05 7.44
C GLN A 140 -5.49 3.05 8.16
N ASN A 141 -6.04 2.41 9.20
CA ASN A 141 -5.31 1.33 9.86
C ASN A 141 -5.23 0.11 8.92
N PRO A 142 -4.02 -0.35 8.52
CA PRO A 142 -3.89 -1.53 7.69
C PRO A 142 -4.21 -2.82 8.48
N ASP A 143 -4.86 -3.77 7.82
CA ASP A 143 -5.15 -5.09 8.39
C ASP A 143 -4.35 -6.20 7.67
N TYR A 144 -3.10 -6.37 8.08
CA TYR A 144 -2.27 -7.47 7.62
C TYR A 144 -2.83 -8.85 8.01
N SER A 145 -3.52 -8.94 9.16
CA SER A 145 -4.00 -10.22 9.69
C SER A 145 -5.00 -10.89 8.74
N SER A 146 -5.85 -10.10 8.09
CA SER A 146 -6.85 -10.57 7.11
C SER A 146 -6.26 -11.25 5.88
N VAL A 147 -5.01 -10.94 5.51
CA VAL A 147 -4.34 -11.46 4.30
C VAL A 147 -3.18 -12.41 4.61
N SER A 148 -2.68 -12.42 5.85
CA SER A 148 -1.46 -13.12 6.26
C SER A 148 -1.41 -14.60 5.83
N LYS A 149 -2.47 -15.36 6.08
CA LYS A 149 -2.54 -16.79 5.72
C LYS A 149 -2.43 -17.02 4.22
N ALA A 150 -3.09 -16.19 3.42
CA ALA A 150 -3.05 -16.32 1.96
C ALA A 150 -1.66 -15.95 1.41
N ILE A 151 -1.01 -14.93 1.99
CA ILE A 151 0.36 -14.55 1.66
C ILE A 151 1.31 -15.71 1.94
N ASP A 152 1.22 -16.31 3.14
CA ASP A 152 2.09 -17.42 3.53
C ASP A 152 1.90 -18.65 2.63
N GLN A 153 0.66 -18.92 2.21
CA GLN A 153 0.36 -19.98 1.25
C GLN A 153 0.97 -19.72 -0.13
N SER A 154 0.85 -18.50 -0.66
CA SER A 154 1.46 -18.13 -1.93
C SER A 154 2.99 -18.16 -1.88
N ILE A 155 3.60 -17.67 -0.80
CA ILE A 155 5.06 -17.77 -0.61
C ILE A 155 5.49 -19.25 -0.55
N LYS A 156 4.72 -20.11 0.10
CA LYS A 156 5.00 -21.55 0.13
C LYS A 156 4.92 -22.18 -1.27
N GLN A 157 4.01 -21.76 -2.13
CA GLN A 157 3.98 -22.22 -3.52
C GLN A 157 5.26 -21.83 -4.27
N LEU A 158 5.79 -20.62 -4.05
CA LEU A 158 7.09 -20.23 -4.61
C LEU A 158 8.25 -21.06 -4.05
N ASP A 159 8.21 -21.45 -2.77
CA ASP A 159 9.18 -22.38 -2.18
C ASP A 159 9.15 -23.76 -2.87
N GLU A 160 7.95 -24.28 -3.16
CA GLU A 160 7.79 -25.54 -3.86
C GLU A 160 8.39 -25.47 -5.28
N VAL A 161 8.19 -24.34 -5.99
CA VAL A 161 8.87 -24.09 -7.28
C VAL A 161 10.38 -23.99 -7.11
N ALA A 162 10.88 -23.30 -6.08
CA ALA A 162 12.31 -23.18 -5.83
C ALA A 162 12.98 -24.55 -5.63
N GLY A 163 12.27 -25.51 -5.02
CA GLY A 163 12.72 -26.90 -4.88
C GLY A 163 12.88 -27.67 -6.21
N THR A 164 12.34 -27.14 -7.32
CA THR A 164 12.48 -27.72 -8.67
C THR A 164 13.64 -27.14 -9.47
N VAL A 165 14.29 -26.07 -8.96
CA VAL A 165 15.44 -25.45 -9.63
C VAL A 165 16.62 -26.43 -9.59
N PRO A 166 17.21 -26.78 -10.75
CA PRO A 166 18.38 -27.65 -10.78
C PRO A 166 19.53 -27.03 -9.99
N ALA A 167 20.22 -27.83 -9.17
CA ALA A 167 21.46 -27.39 -8.54
C ALA A 167 22.46 -26.98 -9.65
N THR A 168 22.93 -25.74 -9.62
CA THR A 168 23.98 -25.25 -10.50
C THR A 168 25.21 -26.14 -10.30
N LYS A 169 25.59 -26.89 -11.35
CA LYS A 169 26.90 -27.53 -11.39
C LYS A 169 27.93 -26.41 -11.50
N GLY A 170 28.70 -26.20 -10.44
CA GLY A 170 29.85 -25.29 -10.44
C GLY A 170 30.92 -25.72 -11.42
#